data_AF-A0A0B3AIC3-F1
#
_entry.id   AF-A0A0B3AIC3-F1
#
_cell.length_a   1.000
_cell.length_b   1.000
_cell.length_c   1.000
_cell.angle_alpha   90.00
_cell.angle_beta   90.00
_cell.angle_gamma   90.00
#
_symmetry.space_group_name_H-M   'P 1'
#
loop_
_entity.id
_entity.type
_entity.pdbx_description
1 polymer ?
#
loop_
_entity_poly.entity_id
_entity_poly.type
_entity_poly.pdbx_seq_one_letter_code
_entity_poly.pdbx_strand_id
1 'polypeptide(L)'
;MNLKSYFDMELRTTSVYAVAAVIMGYLSLLISHTAYATLAGLIVLAVLTFAMRAAFKIKEGAKWWLGNGVIVYIFLWLIVWTIFYNAYVL
;
A
#
# COMPACT_ATOMS: atom_id res chain seq x y z
N MET A 1 21.16 -4.96 -13.69
CA MET A 1 20.96 -5.33 -12.27
C MET A 1 21.04 -6.85 -12.19
N ASN A 2 21.68 -7.43 -11.16
CA ASN A 2 21.76 -8.89 -11.06
C ASN A 2 20.44 -9.45 -10.48
N LEU A 3 20.17 -10.75 -10.69
CA LEU A 3 18.89 -11.36 -10.33
C LEU A 3 18.58 -11.25 -8.82
N LYS A 4 19.57 -11.45 -7.95
CA LYS A 4 19.42 -11.34 -6.50
C LYS A 4 19.00 -9.93 -6.07
N SER A 5 19.70 -8.92 -6.58
CA SER A 5 19.40 -7.50 -6.27
C SER A 5 18.04 -7.03 -6.80
N TYR A 6 17.51 -7.67 -7.84
CA TYR A 6 16.14 -7.43 -8.32
C TYR A 6 15.13 -7.93 -7.29
N PHE A 7 15.23 -9.20 -6.89
CA PHE A 7 14.32 -9.78 -5.89
C PHE A 7 14.39 -9.06 -4.53
N ASP A 8 15.59 -8.66 -4.10
CA ASP A 8 15.76 -7.89 -2.85
C ASP A 8 15.03 -6.52 -2.94
N MET A 9 15.04 -5.88 -4.10
CA MET A 9 14.30 -4.62 -4.32
C MET A 9 12.79 -4.85 -4.30
N GLU A 10 12.30 -5.88 -5.00
CA GLU A 10 10.88 -6.22 -5.04
C GLU A 10 10.35 -6.53 -3.65
N LEU A 11 11.00 -7.45 -2.94
CA LEU A 11 10.61 -7.84 -1.59
C LEU A 11 10.56 -6.63 -0.66
N ARG A 12 11.57 -5.76 -0.69
CA ARG A 12 11.60 -4.54 0.13
C ARG A 12 10.45 -3.61 -0.22
N THR A 13 10.22 -3.35 -1.50
CA THR A 13 9.17 -2.42 -1.96
C THR A 13 7.79 -2.94 -1.61
N THR A 14 7.52 -4.21 -1.92
CA THR A 14 6.25 -4.88 -1.64
C THR A 14 5.97 -4.94 -0.14
N SER A 15 6.98 -5.20 0.70
CA SER A 15 6.83 -5.20 2.15
C SER A 15 6.40 -3.83 2.69
N VAL A 16 6.96 -2.74 2.16
CA VAL A 16 6.58 -1.38 2.58
C VAL A 16 5.12 -1.07 2.18
N TYR A 17 4.70 -1.43 0.97
CA TYR A 17 3.29 -1.31 0.57
C TYR A 17 2.36 -2.14 1.45
N ALA A 18 2.74 -3.38 1.78
CA ALA A 18 1.95 -4.24 2.64
C ALA A 18 1.77 -3.65 4.05
N VAL A 19 2.86 -3.18 4.67
CA VAL A 19 2.80 -2.52 5.99
C VAL A 19 1.93 -1.27 5.94
N ALA A 20 2.11 -0.42 4.93
CA ALA A 20 1.30 0.79 4.77
C ALA A 20 -0.19 0.48 4.58
N ALA A 21 -0.52 -0.58 3.85
CA ALA A 21 -1.89 -1.03 3.64
C ALA A 21 -2.57 -1.48 4.94
N VAL A 22 -1.84 -2.22 5.79
CA VAL A 22 -2.34 -2.64 7.11
C VAL A 22 -2.60 -1.42 8.00
N ILE A 23 -1.64 -0.49 8.07
CA ILE A 23 -1.79 0.75 8.84
C ILE A 23 -2.99 1.55 8.33
N MET A 24 -3.10 1.73 7.02
CA MET A 24 -4.21 2.49 6.43
C MET A 24 -5.56 1.80 6.68
N GLY A 25 -5.63 0.47 6.63
CA GLY A 25 -6.86 -0.28 6.92
C GLY A 25 -7.38 -0.06 8.33
N TYR A 26 -6.48 0.04 9.30
CA TYR A 26 -6.85 0.43 10.66
C TYR A 26 -7.24 1.92 10.74
N LEU A 27 -6.45 2.82 10.15
CA LEU A 27 -6.73 4.27 10.18
C LEU A 27 -8.05 4.63 9.48
N SER A 28 -8.50 3.83 8.50
CA SER A 28 -9.79 4.01 7.84
C SER A 28 -10.98 3.95 8.81
N LEU A 29 -10.86 3.28 9.96
CA LEU A 29 -11.90 3.24 11.00
C LEU A 29 -12.08 4.59 11.71
N LEU A 30 -11.01 5.37 11.79
CA LEU A 30 -10.99 6.66 12.47
C LEU A 30 -11.60 7.78 11.61
N ILE A 31 -11.89 7.50 10.35
CA ILE A 31 -12.44 8.45 9.40
C ILE A 31 -13.93 8.17 9.22
N SER A 32 -14.77 9.04 9.77
CA SER A 32 -16.23 8.82 9.84
C SER A 32 -16.93 8.67 8.48
N HIS A 33 -16.36 9.24 7.42
CA HIS A 33 -16.98 9.23 6.09
C HIS A 33 -16.21 8.33 5.12
N THR A 34 -16.86 7.30 4.60
CA THR A 34 -16.26 6.29 3.72
C THR A 34 -15.53 6.92 2.53
N ALA A 35 -16.12 7.93 1.89
CA ALA A 35 -15.49 8.64 0.77
C ALA A 35 -14.15 9.30 1.15
N TYR A 36 -14.05 9.88 2.36
CA TYR A 36 -12.82 10.50 2.84
C TYR A 36 -11.78 9.45 3.24
N ALA A 37 -12.21 8.32 3.82
CA ALA A 37 -11.33 7.19 4.11
C ALA A 37 -10.71 6.63 2.82
N THR A 38 -11.53 6.47 1.77
CA THR A 38 -11.08 6.02 0.46
C THR A 38 -10.09 7.02 -0.16
N LEU A 39 -10.42 8.32 -0.15
CA LEU A 39 -9.54 9.35 -0.69
C LEU A 39 -8.20 9.41 0.06
N ALA A 40 -8.22 9.34 1.40
CA ALA A 40 -7.02 9.29 2.22
C ALA A 40 -6.12 8.10 1.87
N GLY A 41 -6.70 6.90 1.72
CA GLY A 41 -5.91 5.72 1.36
C GLY A 41 -5.29 5.80 -0.04
N LEU A 42 -5.96 6.44 -1.01
CA LEU A 42 -5.38 6.72 -2.33
C LEU A 42 -4.26 7.76 -2.27
N ILE A 43 -4.42 8.81 -1.45
CA ILE A 43 -3.37 9.81 -1.21
C ILE A 43 -2.15 9.14 -0.59
N VAL A 44 -2.33 8.28 0.42
CA VAL A 44 -1.23 7.53 1.04
C VAL A 44 -0.52 6.67 0.01
N LEU A 45 -1.24 5.94 -0.85
CA LEU A 45 -0.65 5.16 -1.93
C LEU A 45 0.20 6.03 -2.87
N ALA A 46 -0.30 7.20 -3.27
CA ALA A 46 0.40 8.12 -4.17
C ALA A 46 1.67 8.70 -3.51
N VAL A 47 1.56 9.20 -2.28
CA VAL A 47 2.68 9.78 -1.53
C VAL A 47 3.74 8.73 -1.24
N LEU A 48 3.33 7.54 -0.80
CA LEU A 48 4.24 6.43 -0.54
C LEU A 48 4.98 5.99 -1.80
N THR A 49 4.28 5.94 -2.93
CA THR A 49 4.88 5.64 -4.23
C THR A 49 5.94 6.66 -4.62
N PHE A 50 5.64 7.95 -4.46
CA PHE A 50 6.59 9.02 -4.73
C PHE A 50 7.82 8.93 -3.80
N ALA A 51 7.59 8.79 -2.49
CA ALA A 51 8.64 8.69 -1.49
C ALA A 51 9.56 7.48 -1.72
N MET A 52 9.00 6.30 -2.00
CA MET A 52 9.80 5.10 -2.25
C MET A 52 10.57 5.15 -3.56
N ARG A 53 9.98 5.69 -4.63
CA ARG A 53 10.70 5.87 -5.90
C ARG A 53 11.92 6.77 -5.72
N ALA A 54 11.79 7.83 -4.93
CA ALA A 54 12.90 8.71 -4.57
C ALA A 54 13.93 8.00 -3.68
N ALA A 55 13.50 7.35 -2.59
CA ALA A 55 14.38 6.73 -1.61
C ALA A 55 15.15 5.51 -2.14
N PHE A 56 14.46 4.64 -2.89
CA PHE A 56 15.03 3.38 -3.41
C PHE A 56 15.54 3.51 -4.84
N LYS A 57 15.45 4.70 -5.47
CA LYS A 57 15.87 4.97 -6.85
C LYS A 57 15.26 3.98 -7.85
N ILE A 58 13.98 3.65 -7.66
CA ILE A 58 13.25 2.68 -8.49
C ILE A 58 13.05 3.27 -9.88
N LYS A 59 13.60 2.59 -10.89
CA LYS A 59 13.48 2.98 -12.31
C LYS A 59 12.38 2.21 -13.05
N GLU A 60 11.70 1.31 -12.37
CA GLU A 60 10.67 0.45 -12.95
C GLU A 60 9.41 1.22 -13.36
N GLY A 61 8.79 0.78 -14.46
CA GLY A 61 7.63 1.42 -15.06
C GLY A 61 6.32 1.18 -14.32
N ALA A 62 5.22 1.65 -14.92
CA ALA A 62 3.88 1.54 -14.34
C ALA A 62 3.40 0.08 -14.15
N LYS A 63 3.73 -0.83 -15.08
CA LYS A 63 3.35 -2.25 -14.99
C LYS A 63 3.92 -2.93 -13.74
N TRP A 64 5.20 -2.69 -13.47
CA TRP A 64 5.88 -3.23 -12.29
C TRP A 64 5.28 -2.66 -11.00
N TRP A 65 5.00 -1.35 -10.97
CA TRP A 65 4.37 -0.70 -9.83
C TRP A 65 2.95 -1.21 -9.57
N LEU A 66 2.17 -1.48 -10.62
CA LEU A 66 0.84 -2.08 -10.49
C LEU A 66 0.92 -3.45 -9.82
N GLY A 67 1.83 -4.32 -10.28
CA GLY A 67 2.00 -5.67 -9.73
C GLY A 67 2.55 -5.70 -8.30
N ASN A 68 3.67 -5.02 -8.07
CA ASN A 68 4.42 -5.12 -6.81
C ASN A 68 3.99 -4.11 -5.75
N GLY A 69 3.18 -3.12 -6.12
CA GLY A 69 2.75 -2.04 -5.23
C GLY A 69 1.23 -1.90 -5.12
N VAL A 70 0.59 -1.44 -6.20
CA VAL A 70 -0.84 -1.06 -6.17
C VAL A 70 -1.73 -2.22 -5.78
N ILE A 71 -1.57 -3.37 -6.45
CA ILE A 71 -2.37 -4.56 -6.17
C ILE A 71 -2.18 -4.99 -4.72
N VAL A 72 -0.93 -5.16 -4.28
CA VAL A 72 -0.63 -5.58 -2.91
C VAL A 72 -1.22 -4.62 -1.88
N TYR A 73 -1.06 -3.32 -2.10
CA TYR A 73 -1.58 -2.30 -1.20
C TYR A 73 -3.10 -2.33 -1.11
N ILE A 74 -3.80 -2.25 -2.26
CA ILE A 74 -5.27 -2.18 -2.29
C ILE A 74 -5.89 -3.45 -1.71
N PHE A 75 -5.39 -4.63 -2.08
CA PHE A 75 -5.94 -5.89 -1.59
C PHE A 75 -5.77 -6.04 -0.08
N LEU A 76 -4.57 -5.81 0.45
CA LEU A 76 -4.34 -5.91 1.90
C LEU A 76 -5.12 -4.84 2.67
N TRP A 77 -5.18 -3.62 2.14
CA TRP A 77 -5.92 -2.53 2.75
C TRP A 77 -7.41 -2.89 2.88
N LEU A 78 -8.03 -3.38 1.80
CA LEU A 78 -9.44 -3.78 1.82
C LEU A 78 -9.70 -4.96 2.77
N ILE A 79 -8.81 -5.96 2.80
CA ILE A 79 -8.93 -7.09 3.74
C ILE A 79 -8.90 -6.57 5.17
N VAL A 80 -7.89 -5.77 5.52
CA VAL A 80 -7.70 -5.27 6.88
C VAL A 80 -8.84 -4.35 7.29
N TRP A 81 -9.25 -3.44 6.42
CA TRP A 81 -10.36 -2.55 6.68
C TRP A 81 -11.67 -3.32 6.88
N THR A 82 -11.93 -4.35 6.05
CA THR A 82 -13.13 -5.19 6.20
C THR A 82 -13.12 -5.96 7.52
N ILE A 83 -11.99 -6.57 7.89
CA ILE A 83 -11.86 -7.31 9.15
C ILE A 83 -12.15 -6.38 10.33
N PHE A 84 -11.50 -5.22 10.39
CA PHE A 84 -11.69 -4.31 11.51
C PHE A 84 -13.04 -3.61 11.52
N TYR A 85 -13.60 -3.28 10.36
CA TYR A 85 -14.94 -2.71 10.27
C TYR A 85 -15.97 -3.70 10.84
N ASN A 86 -15.88 -4.99 10.47
CA ASN A 86 -16.76 -6.02 11.02
C ASN A 86 -16.51 -6.25 12.52
N ALA A 87 -15.24 -6.26 12.96
CA ALA A 87 -14.91 -6.43 14.38
C ALA A 87 -15.32 -5.23 15.26
N TYR A 88 -15.37 -4.02 14.70
CA TYR A 88 -15.81 -2.81 15.38
C TYR A 88 -17.34 -2.68 15.44
N VAL A 89 -18.04 -3.25 14.46
CA VAL A 89 -19.52 -3.21 14.36
C VAL A 89 -20.18 -4.32 15.20
N LEU A 90 -19.44 -5.38 15.56
CA LEU A 90 -19.85 -6.43 16.50
C LEU A 90 -19.74 -5.98 17.96
#